data_AF-A0A8T6MTS6-F1
#
_entry.id   AF-A0A8T6MTS6-F1
#
_cell.length_a   1.000
_cell.length_b   1.000
_cell.length_c   1.000
_cell.angle_alpha   90.00
_cell.angle_beta   90.00
_cell.angle_gamma   90.00
#
_symmetry.space_group_name_H-M   'P 1'
#
loop_
_entity.id
_entity.type
_entity.pdbx_description
1 polymer ?
#
loop_
_entity_poly.entity_id
_entity_poly.type
_entity_poly.pdbx_seq_one_letter_code
_entity_poly.pdbx_strand_id
1 'polypeptide(L)'
;MKSNIFFLTIDSLRSDKIYGPNKSSLTPNIDSLINNGVYFTQAISTSDATGLSIGSIFTAKYPFKTGITHFNYDPNVPNYLDL
;
A
#
# COMPACT_ATOMS: atom_id res chain seq x y z
N MET A 1 -12.79 16.76 -18.81
CA MET A 1 -13.48 15.76 -17.95
C MET A 1 -12.85 15.79 -16.56
N LYS A 2 -13.61 15.48 -15.50
CA LYS A 2 -13.07 15.36 -14.14
C LYS A 2 -12.46 13.96 -13.95
N SER A 3 -11.27 13.87 -13.39
CA SER A 3 -10.63 12.59 -13.07
C SER A 3 -11.33 11.90 -11.91
N ASN A 4 -11.59 10.60 -12.05
CA ASN A 4 -12.16 9.75 -11.00
C ASN A 4 -11.09 8.73 -10.60
N ILE A 5 -10.37 9.02 -9.53
CA ILE A 5 -9.25 8.18 -9.06
C ILE A 5 -9.73 7.37 -7.87
N PHE A 6 -9.56 6.05 -7.94
CA PHE A 6 -9.79 5.12 -6.84
C PHE A 6 -8.44 4.59 -6.35
N PHE A 7 -8.14 4.79 -5.07
CA PHE A 7 -6.93 4.29 -4.43
C PHE A 7 -7.28 3.12 -3.50
N LEU A 8 -6.74 1.94 -3.79
CA LEU A 8 -6.99 0.71 -3.04
C LEU A 8 -5.71 0.28 -2.31
N THR A 9 -5.78 0.23 -0.98
CA THR A 9 -4.73 -0.36 -0.13
C THR A 9 -5.20 -1.72 0.38
N ILE A 10 -4.28 -2.67 0.51
CA ILE A 10 -4.58 -4.04 0.97
C ILE A 10 -3.64 -4.38 2.11
N ASP A 11 -4.21 -4.83 3.24
CA ASP A 11 -3.41 -5.21 4.40
C ASP A 11 -2.76 -6.58 4.20
N SER A 12 -1.49 -6.70 4.60
CA SER A 12 -0.75 -7.96 4.64
C SER A 12 -0.62 -8.72 3.30
N LEU A 13 -0.76 -8.05 2.15
CA LEU A 13 -0.61 -8.67 0.82
C LEU A 13 0.86 -8.85 0.42
N ARG A 14 1.27 -10.10 0.18
CA ARG A 14 2.61 -10.43 -0.31
C ARG A 14 2.67 -10.54 -1.83
N SER A 15 3.71 -9.95 -2.43
CA SER A 15 3.90 -9.96 -3.88
C SER A 15 4.09 -11.37 -4.48
N ASP A 16 4.83 -12.25 -3.78
CA ASP A 16 5.08 -13.63 -4.22
C ASP A 16 3.81 -14.51 -4.26
N LYS A 17 2.73 -14.06 -3.63
CA LYS A 17 1.43 -14.74 -3.67
C LYS A 17 0.56 -14.31 -4.84
N ILE A 18 0.89 -13.22 -5.52
CA ILE A 18 0.07 -12.68 -6.62
C ILE A 18 0.82 -12.58 -7.94
N TYR A 19 2.14 -12.71 -7.95
CA TYR A 19 2.95 -12.54 -9.15
C TYR A 19 4.24 -13.38 -9.09
N GLY A 20 4.71 -13.82 -10.26
CA GLY A 20 5.96 -14.55 -10.44
C GLY A 20 5.81 -16.07 -10.60
N PRO A 21 6.92 -16.76 -10.91
CA PRO A 21 6.90 -18.20 -11.26
C PRO A 21 6.44 -19.10 -10.11
N ASN A 22 6.56 -18.62 -8.86
CA ASN A 22 6.22 -19.36 -7.65
C ASN A 22 4.82 -19.01 -7.11
N LYS A 23 4.02 -18.22 -7.86
CA LYS A 23 2.65 -17.86 -7.46
C LYS A 23 1.81 -19.12 -7.31
N SER A 24 1.34 -19.38 -6.09
CA SER A 24 0.46 -20.51 -5.77
C SER A 24 -1.01 -20.13 -5.55
N SER A 25 -1.31 -18.84 -5.38
CA SER A 25 -2.66 -18.38 -5.02
C SER A 25 -3.53 -18.16 -6.26
N LEU A 26 -4.84 -18.45 -6.11
CA LEU A 26 -5.86 -18.16 -7.11
C LEU A 26 -6.39 -16.73 -6.89
N THR A 27 -6.02 -15.80 -7.78
CA THR A 27 -6.29 -14.36 -7.63
C THR A 27 -6.84 -13.73 -8.91
N PRO A 28 -7.94 -14.24 -9.49
CA PRO A 28 -8.38 -13.90 -10.85
C PRO A 28 -8.60 -12.39 -11.06
N ASN A 29 -9.08 -11.67 -10.04
CA ASN A 29 -9.28 -10.21 -10.14
C ASN A 29 -7.94 -9.45 -10.16
N ILE A 30 -6.97 -9.85 -9.36
CA ILE A 30 -5.62 -9.25 -9.36
C ILE A 30 -4.90 -9.60 -10.66
N ASP A 31 -5.04 -10.85 -11.13
CA ASP A 31 -4.47 -11.32 -12.38
C ASP A 31 -5.03 -10.48 -13.56
N SER A 32 -6.33 -10.17 -13.55
CA SER A 32 -6.96 -9.27 -14.51
C SER A 32 -6.40 -7.83 -14.44
N LEU A 33 -6.19 -7.28 -13.24
CA LEU A 33 -5.60 -5.95 -13.07
C LEU A 33 -4.16 -5.89 -13.60
N ILE A 34 -3.37 -6.94 -13.37
CA ILE A 34 -1.99 -7.04 -13.87
C ILE A 34 -1.98 -7.11 -15.40
N ASN A 35 -2.83 -7.96 -15.99
CA ASN A 35 -2.88 -8.15 -17.44
C ASN A 35 -3.40 -6.92 -18.21
N ASN A 36 -4.26 -6.11 -17.59
CA ASN A 36 -4.84 -4.92 -18.20
C ASN A 36 -4.22 -3.61 -17.71
N GLY A 37 -3.12 -3.69 -16.96
CA GLY A 37 -2.50 -2.55 -16.28
C GLY A 37 -0.98 -2.61 -16.27
N VAL A 38 -0.38 -1.92 -15.30
CA VAL A 38 1.07 -1.91 -15.09
C VAL A 38 1.38 -2.47 -13.71
N TYR A 39 2.26 -3.47 -13.66
CA TYR A 39 2.73 -4.07 -12.42
C TYR A 39 4.17 -3.63 -12.11
N PHE A 40 4.39 -3.12 -10.90
CA PHE A 40 5.71 -2.71 -10.42
C PHE A 40 6.36 -3.85 -9.64
N THR A 41 7.38 -4.47 -10.21
CA THR A 41 8.08 -5.62 -9.58
C THR A 41 8.93 -5.23 -8.37
N GLN A 42 9.31 -3.95 -8.25
CA GLN A 42 10.17 -3.42 -7.18
C GLN A 42 9.41 -2.43 -6.27
N ALA A 43 8.13 -2.67 -6.01
CA ALA A 43 7.34 -1.91 -5.03
C ALA A 43 7.61 -2.46 -3.61
N ILE A 44 8.49 -1.80 -2.87
CA ILE A 44 8.90 -2.20 -1.51
C ILE A 44 8.17 -1.32 -0.50
N SER A 45 7.48 -1.93 0.47
CA SER A 45 6.82 -1.20 1.56
C SER A 45 7.84 -0.44 2.41
N THR A 46 7.49 0.76 2.88
CA THR A 46 8.35 1.56 3.76
C THR A 46 8.39 1.02 5.20
N SER A 47 7.37 0.26 5.60
CA SER A 47 7.25 -0.39 6.91
C SER A 47 6.32 -1.60 6.82
N ASP A 48 6.46 -2.53 7.74
CA ASP A 48 5.58 -3.66 8.01
C ASP A 48 4.36 -3.30 8.88
N ALA A 49 4.29 -2.08 9.42
CA ALA A 49 3.18 -1.59 10.21
C ALA A 49 2.19 -0.76 9.39
N THR A 50 0.89 -1.03 9.54
CA THR A 50 -0.19 -0.35 8.80
C THR A 50 -0.11 1.17 8.94
N GLY A 51 -0.05 1.71 10.17
CA GLY A 51 0.01 3.15 10.41
C GLY A 51 1.26 3.83 9.82
N LEU A 52 2.42 3.19 9.91
CA LEU A 52 3.68 3.72 9.38
C LEU A 52 3.71 3.69 7.85
N SER A 53 3.25 2.59 7.25
CA SER A 53 3.20 2.41 5.79
C SER A 53 2.23 3.40 5.15
N ILE A 54 1.00 3.47 5.66
CA ILE A 54 -0.03 4.39 5.19
C ILE A 54 0.38 5.85 5.44
N GLY A 55 0.91 6.16 6.62
CA GLY A 55 1.45 7.48 6.91
C GLY A 55 2.54 7.91 5.94
N SER A 56 3.41 6.98 5.51
CA SER A 56 4.43 7.27 4.49
C SER A 56 3.83 7.58 3.13
N ILE A 57 2.82 6.79 2.70
CA ILE A 57 2.13 6.97 1.41
C ILE A 57 1.49 8.36 1.31
N PHE A 58 0.74 8.78 2.33
CA PHE A 58 -0.03 10.02 2.28
C PHE A 58 0.76 11.28 2.62
N THR A 59 1.91 11.15 3.31
CA THR A 59 2.78 12.29 3.62
C THR A 59 3.95 12.46 2.65
N ALA A 60 4.20 11.46 1.79
CA ALA A 60 5.40 11.35 0.97
C ALA A 60 6.72 11.43 1.79
N LYS A 61 6.70 10.99 3.05
CA LYS A 61 7.87 10.95 3.95
C LYS A 61 8.21 9.52 4.34
N TYR A 62 9.49 9.28 4.66
CA TYR A 62 9.89 8.03 5.29
C TYR A 62 9.27 7.89 6.70
N PRO A 63 9.05 6.64 7.19
CA PRO A 63 8.43 6.41 8.49
C PRO A 63 9.04 7.22 9.64
N PHE A 64 10.36 7.34 9.71
CA PHE A 64 11.05 8.10 10.76
C PHE A 64 10.90 9.63 10.65
N LYS A 65 10.25 10.14 9.60
CA LYS A 65 9.95 11.57 9.39
C LYS A 65 8.45 11.89 9.43
N THR A 66 7.57 10.88 9.52
CA THR A 66 6.11 11.11 9.51
C THR A 66 5.59 11.63 10.85
N GLY A 67 6.25 11.29 11.97
CA GLY A 67 5.74 11.52 13.32
C GLY A 67 4.68 10.50 13.77
N ILE A 68 4.26 9.60 12.88
CA ILE A 68 3.37 8.48 13.19
C ILE A 68 4.23 7.33 13.74
N THR A 69 3.75 6.68 14.79
CA THR A 69 4.36 5.49 15.37
C THR A 69 3.27 4.48 15.73
N HIS A 70 3.66 3.29 16.19
CA HIS A 70 2.71 2.32 16.74
C HIS A 70 1.95 2.84 17.97
N PHE A 71 2.54 3.77 18.73
CA PHE A 71 2.01 4.23 20.01
C PHE A 71 1.39 5.61 19.94
N ASN A 72 1.91 6.46 19.05
CA ASN A 72 1.49 7.84 18.89
C ASN A 72 1.01 8.07 17.47
N TYR A 73 -0.17 8.66 17.40
CA TYR A 73 -0.80 9.07 16.18
C TYR A 73 -0.99 10.58 16.22
N ASP A 74 -0.32 11.29 15.31
CA ASP A 74 -0.50 12.74 15.19
C ASP A 74 -1.72 13.00 14.28
N PRO A 75 -2.84 13.51 14.82
CA PRO A 75 -4.05 13.77 14.03
C PRO A 75 -3.85 14.86 12.98
N ASN A 76 -2.76 15.63 13.06
CA ASN A 76 -2.43 16.66 12.07
C ASN A 76 -1.68 16.11 10.85
N VAL A 77 -1.29 14.84 10.89
CA VAL A 77 -0.59 14.18 9.79
C VAL A 77 -1.60 13.52 8.86
N PRO A 78 -1.61 13.81 7.55
CA PRO A 78 -2.51 13.14 6.61
C PRO A 78 -2.20 11.65 6.53
N ASN A 79 -3.13 10.81 6.99
CA ASN A 79 -2.99 9.36 7.03
C ASN A 79 -4.29 8.62 6.69
N TYR A 80 -5.44 9.31 6.68
CA TYR A 80 -6.76 8.76 6.28
C TYR A 80 -7.15 7.45 6.95
N LEU A 81 -6.58 7.22 8.14
CA LEU A 81 -6.85 6.09 9.00
C LEU A 81 -7.73 6.65 10.14
N ASP A 82 -8.98 6.21 10.18
CA ASP A 82 -9.88 6.44 11.32
C ASP A 82 -9.61 5.30 12.34
N LEU A 83 -8.59 5.48 13.17
CA LEU A 83 -8.18 4.54 14.24
C LEU A 83 -8.55 5.06 15.62
#